data_AF-A0A6M8BAI9-F1
#
_entry.id   AF-A0A6M8BAI9-F1
#
_cell.length_a   1.000
_cell.length_b   1.000
_cell.length_c   1.000
_cell.angle_alpha   90.00
_cell.angle_beta   90.00
_cell.angle_gamma   90.00
#
_symmetry.space_group_name_H-M   'P 1'
#
loop_
_entity.id
_entity.type
_entity.pdbx_description
1 polymer ?
#
loop_
_entity_poly.entity_id
_entity_poly.type
_entity_poly.pdbx_seq_one_letter_code
_entity_poly.pdbx_strand_id
1 'polypeptide(L)' 'MSKHALNKRSSLSSVEAAAILGVSRDTVVRAADRGEIPVRRTPGGQRRFNPDDVEAYRARLASVPQVPAALAASSGGEAA' A
#
# COMPACT_ATOMS: atom_id res chain seq x y z
N MET A 1 14.79 12.63 13.39
CA MET A 1 14.84 11.80 12.16
C MET A 1 15.47 10.47 12.52
N SER A 2 14.65 9.51 12.98
CA SER A 2 15.17 8.34 13.69
C SER A 2 15.40 7.14 12.76
N LYS A 3 16.69 6.93 12.46
CA LYS A 3 17.43 5.67 12.71
C LYS A 3 16.62 4.39 12.53
N HIS A 4 16.56 3.91 11.31
CA HIS A 4 15.76 2.73 10.98
C HIS A 4 16.49 1.68 10.14
N ALA A 5 17.82 1.77 10.17
CA ALA A 5 18.72 1.03 9.30
C ALA A 5 19.55 -0.06 10.00
N LEU A 6 19.15 -0.68 11.14
CA LEU A 6 20.02 -1.74 11.68
C LEU A 6 19.42 -2.98 12.36
N ASN A 7 18.16 -3.02 12.79
CA ASN A 7 17.59 -4.28 13.31
C ASN A 7 16.30 -4.60 12.60
N LYS A 8 16.14 -5.84 12.13
CA LYS A 8 14.85 -6.47 11.75
C LYS A 8 13.75 -5.95 12.67
N ARG A 9 12.99 -4.95 12.23
CA ARG A 9 11.87 -4.42 13.01
C ARG A 9 10.77 -5.48 12.91
N SER A 10 10.56 -6.22 13.99
CA SER A 10 9.63 -7.35 14.07
C SER A 10 8.21 -7.02 13.61
N SER A 11 7.83 -5.75 13.54
CA SER A 11 6.65 -5.27 12.82
C SER A 11 6.63 -3.73 12.71
N LEU A 12 5.99 -3.24 11.65
CA LEU A 12 5.71 -1.83 11.35
C LEU A 12 4.26 -1.48 11.70
N SER A 13 4.02 -0.21 12.03
CA SER A 13 2.69 0.37 12.11
C SER A 13 2.13 0.75 10.73
N SER A 14 0.82 1.03 10.64
CA SER A 14 0.19 1.50 9.40
C SER A 14 0.78 2.82 8.90
N VAL A 15 1.28 3.68 9.79
CA VAL A 15 1.90 4.97 9.44
C VAL A 15 3.29 4.75 8.84
N GLU A 16 4.09 3.86 9.43
CA GLU A 16 5.40 3.52 8.88
C GLU A 16 5.28 2.81 7.52
N ALA A 17 4.35 1.87 7.39
CA ALA A 17 4.07 1.21 6.11
C ALA A 17 3.64 2.24 5.04
N ALA A 18 2.81 3.21 5.40
CA ALA A 18 2.40 4.30 4.52
C ALA A 18 3.58 5.17 4.05
N ALA A 19 4.51 5.50 4.96
CA ALA A 19 5.71 6.25 4.63
C ALA A 19 6.63 5.50 3.67
N ILE A 20 6.77 4.17 3.81
CA ILE A 20 7.57 3.32 2.91
C ILE A 20 6.91 3.22 1.54
N LEU A 21 5.59 3.03 1.50
CA LEU A 21 4.82 2.90 0.26
C LEU A 21 4.62 4.23 -0.46
N GLY A 22 4.84 5.37 0.21
CA GLY A 22 4.56 6.70 -0.36
C GLY A 22 3.07 6.98 -0.54
N VAL A 23 2.19 6.31 0.23
CA VAL A 23 0.73 6.46 0.14
C VAL A 23 0.16 6.93 1.47
N SER A 24 -1.12 7.30 1.49
CA SER A 24 -1.82 7.65 2.73
C SER A 24 -2.03 6.44 3.64
N ARG A 25 -2.06 6.66 4.95
CA ARG A 25 -2.40 5.64 5.95
C ARG A 25 -3.72 4.92 5.64
N ASP A 26 -4.74 5.66 5.20
CA ASP A 26 -6.05 5.09 4.87
C ASP A 26 -5.95 4.07 3.74
N THR A 27 -5.14 4.34 2.71
CA THR A 27 -4.85 3.41 1.61
C THR A 27 -4.22 2.11 2.12
N VAL A 28 -3.25 2.20 3.03
CA VAL A 28 -2.63 1.02 3.64
C VAL A 28 -3.62 0.23 4.47
N VAL A 29 -4.48 0.91 5.26
CA VAL A 29 -5.52 0.25 6.06
C VAL A 29 -6.51 -0.48 5.15
N ARG A 30 -6.98 0.16 4.08
CA ARG A 30 -7.88 -0.47 3.11
C ARG A 30 -7.22 -1.66 2.41
N ALA A 31 -5.96 -1.54 2.00
CA ALA A 31 -5.22 -2.66 1.39
C ALA A 31 -5.07 -3.83 2.37
N ALA A 32 -4.83 -3.55 3.64
CA ALA A 32 -4.79 -4.57 4.70
C ALA A 32 -6.16 -5.22 4.94
N ASP A 33 -7.23 -4.43 4.96
CA ASP A 33 -8.60 -4.92 5.17
C ASP A 33 -9.10 -5.72 3.94
N ARG A 34 -8.61 -5.42 2.74
CA ARG A 34 -8.79 -6.24 1.52
C ARG A 34 -7.91 -7.49 1.48
N GLY A 35 -6.97 -7.64 2.40
CA GLY A 35 -6.02 -8.76 2.44
C GLY A 35 -4.90 -8.68 1.40
N GLU A 36 -4.67 -7.52 0.79
CA GLU A 36 -3.58 -7.32 -0.18
C GLU A 36 -2.21 -7.21 0.49
N ILE A 37 -2.20 -6.72 1.74
CA ILE A 37 -0.99 -6.68 2.58
C ILE A 37 -1.26 -7.52 3.83
N PRO A 38 -0.49 -8.60 4.05
CA PRO A 38 -0.56 -9.38 5.27
C PRO A 38 -0.38 -8.52 6.51
N VAL A 39 -1.29 -8.67 7.48
CA VAL A 39 -1.28 -7.92 8.73
C VAL A 39 -1.55 -8.82 9.92
N ARG A 40 -0.76 -8.66 10.98
CA ARG A 40 -1.04 -9.28 12.28
C ARG A 40 -1.75 -8.28 13.17
N ARG A 41 -2.81 -8.71 13.84
CA ARG A 41 -3.50 -7.89 14.84
C ARG A 41 -2.97 -8.24 16.22
N THR A 42 -2.61 -7.23 17.00
CA THR A 42 -2.30 -7.42 18.42
C THR A 42 -3.61 -7.61 19.22
N PRO A 43 -3.56 -8.14 20.46
CA PRO A 43 -4.73 -8.25 21.32
C PRO A 43 -5.46 -6.90 21.54
N GLY A 44 -4.73 -5.77 21.47
CA GLY A 44 -5.29 -4.42 21.52
C GLY A 44 -5.78 -3.86 20.18
N GLY A 45 -5.94 -4.69 19.15
CA GLY A 45 -6.51 -4.30 17.85
C GLY A 45 -5.56 -3.52 16.92
N GLN A 46 -4.30 -3.33 17.29
CA GLN A 46 -3.35 -2.62 16.44
C GLN A 46 -2.89 -3.50 15.29
N ARG A 47 -2.79 -2.89 14.09
CA ARG A 47 -2.27 -3.52 12.87
C ARG A 47 -0.74 -3.49 12.88
N ARG A 48 -0.13 -4.65 12.66
CA ARG A 48 1.31 -4.87 12.61
C ARG A 48 1.67 -5.48 11.26
N PHE A 49 2.49 -4.76 10.50
CA PHE A 49 2.91 -5.11 9.15
C PHE A 49 4.33 -5.65 9.17
N ASN A 50 4.63 -6.64 8.33
CA ASN A 50 6.01 -7.09 8.16
C ASN A 50 6.68 -6.20 7.10
N PRO A 51 7.91 -5.69 7.32
CA PRO A 51 8.62 -4.91 6.31
C PRO A 51 8.74 -5.62 4.95
N ASP A 52 9.03 -6.93 4.92
CA ASP A 52 9.13 -7.70 3.67
C ASP A 52 7.82 -7.72 2.88
N ASP A 53 6.67 -7.88 3.55
CA ASP A 53 5.35 -7.88 2.93
C ASP A 53 4.98 -6.49 2.36
N VAL A 54 5.40 -5.41 3.06
CA VAL A 54 5.19 -4.04 2.59
C VAL A 54 6.03 -3.77 1.33
N GLU A 55 7.29 -4.20 1.30
CA GLU A 55 8.14 -4.03 0.11
C GLU A 55 7.64 -4.87 -1.07
N ALA A 56 7.17 -6.10 -0.83
CA ALA A 56 6.55 -6.93 -1.86
C ALA A 56 5.30 -6.26 -2.47
N TYR A 57 4.46 -5.65 -1.62
CA TYR A 57 3.32 -4.88 -2.09
C TYR A 57 3.73 -3.63 -2.88
N ARG A 58 4.80 -2.94 -2.46
CA ARG A 58 5.38 -1.82 -3.21
C ARG A 58 5.80 -2.22 -4.62
N ALA A 59 6.50 -3.34 -4.75
CA ALA A 59 6.91 -3.88 -6.04
C ALA A 59 5.68 -4.20 -6.92
N ARG A 60 4.61 -4.75 -6.33
CA ARG A 60 3.35 -5.01 -7.03
C ARG A 60 2.67 -3.72 -7.52
N LEU A 61 2.64 -2.66 -6.70
CA LEU A 61 2.11 -1.35 -7.12
C LEU A 61 2.88 -0.76 -8.30
N ALA A 62 4.21 -0.93 -8.32
CA ALA A 62 5.05 -0.49 -9.42
C ALA A 62 4.89 -1.37 -10.68
N SER A 63 4.55 -2.65 -10.51
CA SER A 63 4.38 -3.60 -11.61
C SER A 63 2.98 -3.61 -12.23
N VAL A 64 1.98 -2.96 -11.63
CA VAL A 64 0.70 -2.73 -12.32
C VAL A 64 1.00 -1.72 -13.43
N PRO A 65 0.95 -2.10 -14.73
CA PRO A 65 0.93 -1.09 -15.76
C PRO A 65 -0.31 -0.25 -15.46
N GLN A 66 -0.09 1.00 -15.06
CA GLN A 66 -1.15 1.99 -15.02
C GLN A 66 -1.72 1.97 -16.44
N VAL A 67 -2.88 1.33 -16.65
CA VAL A 67 -3.64 1.51 -17.88
C VAL A 67 -3.79 3.02 -17.98
N PRO A 68 -3.22 3.68 -19.00
CA PRO A 68 -3.25 5.12 -19.06
C PRO A 68 -4.72 5.52 -19.03
N ALA A 69 -5.06 6.44 -18.13
CA ALA A 69 -6.40 7.01 -17.98
C ALA A 69 -6.98 7.56 -19.30
N ALA A 70 -6.17 7.61 -20.37
CA ALA A 70 -6.58 7.85 -21.75
C ALA A 70 -7.58 6.82 -22.31
N LEU A 71 -7.64 5.57 -21.83
CA LEU A 71 -8.58 4.58 -22.37
C LEU A 71 -10.02 4.69 -21.82
N ALA A 72 -10.26 5.54 -20.81
CA ALA A 72 -11.58 5.73 -20.20
C ALA A 72 -12.43 6.87 -20.81
N ALA A 73 -11.90 7.63 -21.78
CA ALA A 73 -12.57 8.80 -22.37
C ALA A 73 -13.03 8.59 -23.82
N SER A 74 -13.22 7.35 -24.27
CA SER A 74 -13.80 7.06 -25.59
C SER A 74 -15.16 6.39 -25.41
N SER A 75 -16.21 7.20 -25.22
CA SER A 75 -17.60 6.80 -25.46
C SER A 75 -18.51 8.03 -25.59
N GLY A 76 -18.71 8.47 -26.84
CA GLY A 76 -19.93 9.09 -27.41
C GLY A 76 -20.11 10.60 -27.21
N GLY A 77 -20.40 11.44 -28.22
CA GLY A 77 -20.68 11.30 -29.66
C GLY A 77 -20.69 12.73 -30.23
N GLU A 78 -20.05 13.05 -31.35
CA GLU A 78 -20.40 12.78 -32.76
C GLU A 78 -21.80 13.27 -33.21
N ALA A 79 -21.75 14.20 -34.17
CA ALA A 79 -22.72 14.54 -35.21
C ALA A 79 -24.04 15.27 -34.85
N ALA A 80 -24.13 16.57 -35.16
CA ALA A 80 -24.77 17.11 -36.39
C ALA A 80 -24.94 18.64 -36.30
#